data_AF-X0TM01-F1
#
_entry.id   AF-X0TM01-F1
#
_cell.length_a   1.000
_cell.length_b   1.000
_cell.length_c   1.000
_cell.angle_alpha   90.00
_cell.angle_beta   90.00
_cell.angle_gamma   90.00
#
_symmetry.space_group_name_H-M   'P 1'
#
loop_
_entity.id
_entity.type
_entity.pdbx_description
1 polymer ?
#
loop_
_entity_poly.entity_id
_entity_poly.type
_entity_poly.pdbx_seq_one_letter_code
_entity_poly.pdbx_strand_id
1 'polypeptide(L)'
;HLAQASVSTGETILTSTNRFGETTATLLGIQTDATTLLEQIASDGDTAIANTGYDFSLGAFAAGKVVVNANQALHHNDIYYRTTAALPYTITGATPEADPASWLAISLQPLQQVARSLNISDNTVILDTDTATPIPAYIYSASQQKTYSVPSGAQGQTIVSVVGRELETNISSPATYTLKLVSTVNMTEANVEDFGALPGIDCTEAFQKCSDYMLENNIATMYFPNVGYHVSDSIHFGVWSIDTNNNVLGW
;
A
#
# COMPACT_ATOMS: atom_id res chain seq x y z
N HIS A 1 28.61 22.57 -11.17
CA HIS A 1 28.88 21.11 -11.23
C HIS A 1 28.53 20.51 -9.88
N LEU A 2 27.31 19.99 -9.75
CA LEU A 2 26.88 19.23 -8.57
C LEU A 2 27.14 17.75 -8.88
N ALA A 3 27.94 17.09 -8.05
CA ALA A 3 28.21 15.66 -8.16
C ALA A 3 27.02 14.89 -7.57
N GLN A 4 26.42 14.01 -8.38
CA GLN A 4 25.52 12.97 -7.90
C GLN A 4 26.36 11.89 -7.21
N ALA A 5 26.04 11.60 -5.95
CA ALA A 5 26.56 10.44 -5.24
C ALA A 5 25.48 9.35 -5.26
N SER A 6 25.77 8.24 -5.94
CA SER A 6 25.01 6.99 -5.86
C SER A 6 25.49 6.19 -4.65
N VAL A 7 24.58 5.81 -3.75
CA VAL A 7 24.89 4.96 -2.58
C VAL A 7 24.78 3.50 -3.01
N SER A 8 25.90 2.80 -3.06
CA SER A 8 25.93 1.34 -3.17
C SER A 8 25.90 0.70 -1.77
N THR A 9 25.10 -0.34 -1.61
CA THR A 9 24.95 -1.12 -0.38
C THR A 9 26.21 -1.94 -0.12
N GLY A 10 27.24 -1.31 0.44
CA GLY A 10 28.45 -2.01 0.87
C GLY A 10 29.71 -1.17 1.02
N GLU A 11 29.71 0.09 0.58
CA GLU A 11 30.90 0.94 0.75
C GLU A 11 30.90 1.66 2.10
N THR A 12 32.01 1.51 2.82
CA THR A 12 32.31 2.29 4.02
C THR A 12 32.18 3.78 3.66
N ILE A 13 31.13 4.42 4.20
CA ILE A 13 30.91 5.87 4.02
C ILE A 13 32.20 6.57 4.45
N LEU A 14 32.89 7.19 3.49
CA LEU A 14 34.05 8.03 3.75
C LEU A 14 33.61 9.18 4.67
N THR A 15 33.86 9.03 5.96
CA THR A 15 33.63 10.08 6.95
C THR A 15 34.76 11.10 6.85
N SER A 16 34.73 11.94 5.82
CA SER A 16 35.55 13.15 5.85
C SER A 16 34.96 14.10 6.89
N THR A 17 35.79 14.49 7.85
CA THR A 17 35.42 15.48 8.87
C THR A 17 35.88 16.85 8.39
N ASN A 18 35.02 17.87 8.47
CA ASN A 18 35.40 19.23 8.15
C ASN A 18 36.39 19.79 9.21
N ARG A 19 36.94 20.97 8.95
CA ARG A 19 37.86 21.65 9.89
C ARG A 19 37.23 22.00 11.26
N PHE A 20 35.92 21.85 11.41
CA PHE A 20 35.16 22.10 12.63
C PHE A 20 34.79 20.82 13.38
N GLY A 21 35.22 19.64 12.90
CA GLY A 21 34.89 18.37 13.53
C GLY A 21 33.54 17.77 13.10
N GLU A 22 32.83 18.39 12.16
CA GLU A 22 31.54 17.88 11.67
C GLU A 22 31.77 16.89 10.55
N THR A 23 31.09 15.74 10.60
CA THR A 23 31.13 14.76 9.52
C THR A 23 30.30 15.25 8.33
N THR A 24 30.62 14.80 7.13
CA THR A 24 29.80 15.07 5.93
C THR A 24 28.32 14.69 6.14
N ALA A 25 28.02 13.64 6.92
CA ALA A 25 26.66 13.25 7.25
C ALA A 25 25.94 14.30 8.11
N THR A 26 26.62 14.85 9.12
CA THR A 26 26.10 15.94 9.97
C THR A 26 25.85 17.22 9.16
N LEU A 27 26.75 17.54 8.25
CA LEU A 27 26.69 18.73 7.38
C LEU A 27 25.54 18.66 6.36
N LEU A 28 25.18 17.46 5.92
CA LEU A 28 24.06 17.20 5.00
C LEU A 28 22.73 16.94 5.73
N GLY A 29 22.70 17.03 7.06
CA GLY A 29 21.50 16.73 7.86
C GLY A 29 21.04 15.27 7.76
N ILE A 30 21.93 14.36 7.33
CA ILE A 30 21.65 12.93 7.26
C ILE A 30 21.68 12.41 8.70
N GLN A 31 20.50 12.21 9.29
CA GLN A 31 20.37 11.51 10.56
C GLN A 31 21.07 10.16 10.44
N THR A 32 22.13 9.98 11.23
CA THR A 32 23.11 8.91 11.06
C THR A 32 22.66 7.58 11.66
N ASP A 33 21.46 7.53 12.23
CA ASP A 33 20.97 6.37 12.94
C ASP A 33 19.82 5.71 12.18
N ALA A 34 20.19 5.01 11.10
CA ALA A 34 19.26 4.22 10.30
C ALA A 34 18.39 3.28 11.16
N THR A 35 18.89 2.85 12.32
CA THR A 35 18.15 2.07 13.32
C THR A 35 16.91 2.82 13.81
N THR A 36 17.06 4.08 14.23
CA THR A 36 15.92 4.89 14.70
C THR A 36 14.91 5.20 13.60
N LEU A 37 15.37 5.32 12.35
CA LEU A 37 14.50 5.54 11.20
C LEU A 37 13.70 4.29 10.85
N LEU A 38 14.31 3.10 10.94
CA LEU A 38 13.64 1.81 10.76
C LEU A 38 12.64 1.53 11.89
N GLU A 39 12.99 1.83 13.13
CA GLU A 39 12.07 1.74 14.28
C GLU A 39 10.87 2.69 14.13
N GLN A 40 11.09 3.91 13.64
CA GLN A 40 10.03 4.86 13.37
C GLN A 40 9.10 4.38 12.24
N ILE A 41 9.65 3.83 11.15
CA ILE A 41 8.84 3.28 10.04
C ILE A 41 7.98 2.12 10.52
N ALA A 42 8.53 1.19 11.33
CA ALA A 42 7.77 0.09 11.90
C ALA A 42 6.65 0.61 12.84
N SER A 43 6.95 1.61 13.68
CA SER A 43 5.96 2.27 14.54
C SER A 43 4.86 2.98 13.75
N ASP A 44 5.21 3.64 12.64
CA ASP A 44 4.25 4.32 11.78
C ASP A 44 3.35 3.32 11.06
N GLY A 45 3.90 2.17 10.63
CA GLY A 45 3.16 1.03 10.10
C GLY A 45 2.17 0.46 11.12
N ASP A 46 2.62 0.22 12.35
CA ASP A 46 1.78 -0.30 13.43
C ASP A 46 0.64 0.67 13.76
N THR A 47 0.93 1.98 13.77
CA THR A 47 -0.07 3.05 13.97
C THR A 47 -1.07 3.08 12.82
N ALA A 48 -0.61 2.98 11.58
CA ALA A 48 -1.45 2.97 10.40
C ALA A 48 -2.43 1.78 10.41
N ILE A 49 -1.95 0.58 10.76
CA ILE A 49 -2.84 -0.59 10.82
C ILE A 49 -3.76 -0.52 12.05
N ALA A 50 -3.29 -0.04 13.21
CA ALA A 50 -4.15 0.14 14.38
C ALA A 50 -5.35 1.06 14.07
N ASN A 51 -5.13 2.10 13.25
CA ASN A 51 -6.20 3.00 12.79
C ASN A 51 -7.23 2.32 11.85
N THR A 52 -6.93 1.13 11.32
CA THR A 52 -7.88 0.30 10.54
C THR A 52 -8.69 -0.67 11.40
N GLY A 53 -8.59 -0.59 12.73
CA GLY A 53 -9.39 -1.38 13.68
C GLY A 53 -8.76 -2.71 14.10
N TYR A 54 -7.54 -3.01 13.66
CA TYR A 54 -6.78 -4.16 14.13
C TYR A 54 -6.06 -3.86 15.45
N ASP A 55 -5.99 -4.86 16.32
CA ASP A 55 -5.29 -4.83 17.59
C ASP A 55 -3.87 -5.42 17.45
N PHE A 56 -2.86 -4.58 17.66
CA PHE A 56 -1.43 -4.94 17.62
C PHE A 56 -0.83 -5.26 18.98
N SER A 57 -1.65 -5.46 20.02
CA SER A 57 -1.17 -5.80 21.36
C SER A 57 -0.27 -7.04 21.40
N LEU A 58 -0.37 -7.92 20.39
CA LEU A 58 0.49 -9.09 20.24
C LEU A 58 1.84 -8.79 19.59
N GLY A 59 1.99 -7.70 18.82
CA GLY A 59 3.25 -7.31 18.16
C GLY A 59 3.77 -8.32 17.14
N ALA A 60 5.09 -8.51 17.09
CA ALA A 60 5.75 -9.40 16.13
C ALA A 60 5.35 -10.88 16.29
N PHE A 61 5.39 -11.62 15.19
CA PHE A 61 5.06 -13.05 15.17
C PHE A 61 5.99 -13.87 16.07
N ALA A 62 5.42 -14.72 16.92
CA ALA A 62 6.19 -15.61 17.79
C ALA A 62 5.35 -16.82 18.23
N ALA A 63 5.99 -17.99 18.30
CA ALA A 63 5.35 -19.21 18.80
C ALA A 63 4.89 -19.06 20.25
N GLY A 64 3.76 -19.68 20.60
CA GLY A 64 3.18 -19.67 21.95
C GLY A 64 2.32 -18.45 22.27
N LYS A 65 2.28 -17.42 21.42
CA LYS A 65 1.28 -16.34 21.55
C LYS A 65 -0.12 -16.88 21.34
N VAL A 66 -1.11 -16.24 21.97
CA VAL A 66 -2.52 -16.63 21.87
C VAL A 66 -3.30 -15.49 21.27
N VAL A 67 -3.88 -15.75 20.10
CA VAL A 67 -4.84 -14.85 19.45
C VAL A 67 -6.21 -15.16 20.02
N VAL A 68 -6.84 -14.15 20.63
CA VAL A 68 -8.15 -14.28 21.30
C VAL A 68 -9.26 -13.53 20.57
N ASN A 69 -8.91 -12.53 19.76
CA ASN A 69 -9.86 -11.74 18.97
C ASN A 69 -9.53 -11.82 17.47
N ALA A 70 -10.55 -11.78 16.61
CA ALA A 70 -10.38 -11.91 15.17
C ALA A 70 -9.68 -10.69 14.53
N ASN A 71 -9.70 -9.55 15.21
CA ASN A 71 -9.02 -8.34 14.79
C ASN A 71 -7.59 -8.24 15.36
N GLN A 72 -7.08 -9.24 16.07
CA GLN A 72 -5.69 -9.23 16.50
C GLN A 72 -4.77 -9.57 15.34
N ALA A 73 -3.79 -8.71 15.13
CA ALA A 73 -2.84 -8.80 14.04
C ALA A 73 -1.40 -8.91 14.56
N LEU A 74 -0.57 -9.61 13.80
CA LEU A 74 0.85 -9.79 14.08
C LEU A 74 1.69 -9.37 12.90
N HIS A 75 2.90 -8.92 13.18
CA HIS A 75 3.86 -8.46 12.17
C HIS A 75 4.95 -9.51 11.88
N HIS A 76 5.25 -9.77 10.61
CA HIS A 76 6.36 -10.62 10.16
C HIS A 76 6.90 -10.10 8.82
N ASN A 77 8.22 -9.81 8.74
CA ASN A 77 8.92 -9.35 7.54
C ASN A 77 8.17 -8.25 6.76
N ASP A 78 7.80 -7.15 7.42
CA ASP A 78 7.10 -5.99 6.83
C ASP A 78 5.67 -6.27 6.33
N ILE A 79 5.13 -7.47 6.65
CA ILE A 79 3.77 -7.87 6.34
C ILE A 79 3.01 -8.13 7.63
N TYR A 80 1.77 -7.68 7.66
CA TYR A 80 0.85 -7.90 8.77
C TYR A 80 -0.07 -9.07 8.48
N TYR A 81 -0.37 -9.88 9.49
CA TYR A 81 -1.17 -11.09 9.36
C TYR A 81 -2.28 -11.12 10.41
N ARG A 82 -3.44 -11.64 10.02
CA ARG A 82 -4.52 -12.05 10.92
C ARG A 82 -4.73 -13.55 10.82
N THR A 83 -5.20 -14.18 11.89
CA THR A 83 -5.52 -15.60 11.84
C THR A 83 -6.91 -15.84 11.23
N THR A 84 -7.03 -16.91 10.45
CA THR A 84 -8.30 -17.46 9.95
C THR A 84 -8.76 -18.68 10.75
N ALA A 85 -7.95 -19.15 11.71
CA ALA A 85 -8.25 -20.29 12.55
C ALA A 85 -9.33 -19.96 13.58
N ALA A 86 -9.93 -21.01 14.15
CA ALA A 86 -10.89 -20.87 15.23
C ALA A 86 -10.22 -20.28 16.49
N LEU A 87 -10.85 -19.28 17.09
CA LEU A 87 -10.34 -18.60 18.28
C LEU A 87 -10.84 -19.27 19.57
N PRO A 88 -10.04 -19.27 20.64
CA PRO A 88 -8.66 -18.76 20.71
C PRO A 88 -7.67 -19.67 19.97
N TYR A 89 -6.70 -19.08 19.29
CA TYR A 89 -5.69 -19.79 18.51
C TYR A 89 -4.30 -19.59 19.11
N THR A 90 -3.60 -20.68 19.43
CA THR A 90 -2.21 -20.64 19.89
C THR A 90 -1.28 -20.81 18.71
N ILE A 91 -0.37 -19.85 18.52
CA ILE A 91 0.59 -19.87 17.41
C ILE A 91 1.57 -21.03 17.61
N THR A 92 1.58 -21.99 16.69
CA THR A 92 2.41 -23.20 16.77
C THR A 92 3.81 -23.03 16.16
N GLY A 93 3.95 -22.11 15.20
CA GLY A 93 5.22 -21.80 14.52
C GLY A 93 5.77 -20.42 14.84
N ALA A 94 7.05 -20.19 14.54
CA ALA A 94 7.67 -18.87 14.70
C ALA A 94 7.35 -17.90 13.54
N THR A 95 6.75 -18.40 12.45
CA THR A 95 6.43 -17.63 11.25
C THR A 95 5.09 -18.08 10.66
N PRO A 96 4.39 -17.22 9.90
CA PRO A 96 3.12 -17.58 9.25
C PRO A 96 3.27 -18.67 8.18
N GLU A 97 4.45 -18.82 7.57
CA GLU A 97 4.75 -19.87 6.58
C GLU A 97 4.80 -21.27 7.19
N ALA A 98 4.91 -21.38 8.51
CA ALA A 98 4.84 -22.66 9.21
C ALA A 98 3.41 -23.23 9.23
N ASP A 99 2.38 -22.39 9.07
CA ASP A 99 0.98 -22.78 8.99
C ASP A 99 0.18 -21.83 8.07
N PRO A 100 0.47 -21.82 6.75
CA PRO A 100 -0.08 -20.83 5.83
C PRO A 100 -1.61 -20.92 5.67
N ALA A 101 -2.24 -22.02 6.09
CA ALA A 101 -3.69 -22.16 6.06
C ALA A 101 -4.39 -21.35 7.16
N SER A 102 -3.68 -21.07 8.26
CA SER A 102 -4.22 -20.37 9.44
C SER A 102 -3.96 -18.87 9.43
N TRP A 103 -3.24 -18.33 8.43
CA TRP A 103 -2.79 -16.95 8.39
C TRP A 103 -3.09 -16.29 7.05
N LEU A 104 -3.67 -15.09 7.11
CA LEU A 104 -3.95 -14.27 5.96
C LEU A 104 -3.23 -12.93 6.10
N ALA A 105 -2.50 -12.53 5.06
CA ALA A 105 -1.88 -11.22 5.00
C ALA A 105 -2.96 -10.12 4.97
N ILE A 106 -2.81 -9.13 5.83
CA ILE A 106 -3.63 -7.92 5.88
C ILE A 106 -3.10 -7.00 4.78
N SER A 107 -3.85 -6.88 3.70
CA SER A 107 -3.53 -5.92 2.65
C SER A 107 -4.10 -4.55 3.01
N LEU A 108 -3.23 -3.64 3.50
CA LEU A 108 -3.57 -2.22 3.66
C LEU A 108 -3.54 -1.43 2.36
N GLN A 109 -2.86 -1.97 1.36
CA GLN A 109 -2.56 -1.29 0.11
C GLN A 109 -3.80 -0.64 -0.51
N PRO A 110 -4.98 -1.29 -0.61
CA PRO A 110 -6.12 -0.68 -1.30
C PRO A 110 -6.69 0.53 -0.57
N LEU A 111 -6.81 0.52 0.76
CA LEU A 111 -7.42 1.66 1.47
C LEU A 111 -6.48 2.86 1.53
N GLN A 112 -5.20 2.62 1.79
CA GLN A 112 -4.19 3.69 1.84
C GLN A 112 -4.03 4.33 0.47
N GLN A 113 -3.89 3.53 -0.58
CA GLN A 113 -3.79 4.06 -1.93
C GLN A 113 -5.05 4.85 -2.32
N VAL A 114 -6.26 4.40 -1.94
CA VAL A 114 -7.51 5.16 -2.20
C VAL A 114 -7.45 6.49 -1.47
N ALA A 115 -7.08 6.48 -0.19
CA ALA A 115 -6.96 7.69 0.61
C ALA A 115 -5.96 8.69 0.01
N ARG A 116 -4.80 8.21 -0.44
CA ARG A 116 -3.80 9.05 -1.14
C ARG A 116 -4.33 9.58 -2.48
N SER A 117 -5.01 8.76 -3.27
CA SER A 117 -5.57 9.16 -4.58
C SER A 117 -6.59 10.29 -4.46
N LEU A 118 -7.31 10.34 -3.34
CA LEU A 118 -8.30 11.37 -3.03
C LEU A 118 -7.73 12.51 -2.17
N ASN A 119 -6.45 12.44 -1.79
CA ASN A 119 -5.80 13.36 -0.85
C ASN A 119 -6.57 13.51 0.47
N ILE A 120 -7.02 12.38 1.02
CA ILE A 120 -7.72 12.26 2.30
C ILE A 120 -6.93 11.38 3.28
N SER A 121 -7.34 11.37 4.55
CA SER A 121 -6.72 10.53 5.58
C SER A 121 -7.20 9.08 5.48
N ASP A 122 -6.32 8.11 5.78
CA ASP A 122 -6.60 6.66 5.66
C ASP A 122 -7.85 6.24 6.47
N ASN A 123 -8.07 6.85 7.63
CA ASN A 123 -9.24 6.60 8.49
C ASN A 123 -10.57 7.14 7.94
N THR A 124 -10.59 7.75 6.76
CA THR A 124 -11.80 8.28 6.12
C THR A 124 -12.41 7.32 5.10
N VAL A 125 -11.79 6.15 4.88
CA VAL A 125 -12.21 5.14 3.89
C VAL A 125 -12.34 3.77 4.58
N ILE A 126 -13.41 3.03 4.29
CA ILE A 126 -13.55 1.60 4.66
C ILE A 126 -13.86 0.74 3.44
N LEU A 127 -13.73 -0.58 3.59
CA LEU A 127 -14.17 -1.55 2.58
C LEU A 127 -15.68 -1.76 2.63
N ASP A 128 -16.29 -2.02 1.47
CA ASP A 128 -17.71 -2.39 1.33
C ASP A 128 -18.11 -3.69 2.03
N THR A 129 -17.12 -4.52 2.38
CA THR A 129 -17.27 -5.77 3.12
C THR A 129 -17.06 -5.61 4.63
N ASP A 130 -16.69 -4.42 5.11
CA ASP A 130 -16.56 -4.14 6.54
C ASP A 130 -17.92 -3.78 7.15
N THR A 131 -18.57 -4.79 7.73
CA THR A 131 -19.89 -4.66 8.37
C THR A 131 -19.82 -4.32 9.86
N ALA A 132 -18.62 -4.14 10.43
CA ALA A 132 -18.42 -3.94 11.86
C ALA A 132 -18.01 -2.49 12.19
N THR A 133 -17.21 -1.86 11.34
CA THR A 133 -16.68 -0.51 11.59
C THR A 133 -17.73 0.56 11.27
N PRO A 134 -17.86 1.62 12.09
CA PRO A 134 -18.67 2.78 11.75
C PRO A 134 -18.25 3.41 10.41
N ILE A 135 -19.23 3.64 9.53
CA ILE A 135 -19.01 4.14 8.18
C ILE A 135 -18.42 5.56 8.22
N PRO A 136 -17.26 5.81 7.60
CA PRO A 136 -16.67 7.14 7.49
C PRO A 136 -17.21 7.88 6.24
N ALA A 137 -16.47 8.87 5.75
CA ALA A 137 -16.89 9.67 4.60
C ALA A 137 -16.87 8.90 3.25
N TYR A 138 -16.11 7.81 3.14
CA TYR A 138 -15.93 7.06 1.90
C TYR A 138 -15.99 5.54 2.09
N ILE A 139 -16.51 4.86 1.08
CA ILE A 139 -16.51 3.39 0.97
C ILE A 139 -15.78 3.01 -0.32
N TYR A 140 -14.81 2.11 -0.23
CA TYR A 140 -14.21 1.44 -1.37
C TYR A 140 -14.88 0.08 -1.60
N SER A 141 -15.48 -0.10 -2.77
CA SER A 141 -16.05 -1.38 -3.18
C SER A 141 -15.01 -2.22 -3.88
N ALA A 142 -14.52 -3.27 -3.21
CA ALA A 142 -13.45 -4.11 -3.74
C ALA A 142 -13.91 -4.92 -4.96
N SER A 143 -15.16 -5.37 -4.97
CA SER A 143 -15.75 -6.14 -6.08
C SER A 143 -15.97 -5.30 -7.33
N GLN A 144 -16.19 -4.00 -7.16
CA GLN A 144 -16.41 -3.05 -8.26
C GLN A 144 -15.19 -2.20 -8.60
N GLN A 145 -14.15 -2.26 -7.78
CA GLN A 145 -12.97 -1.38 -7.80
C GLN A 145 -13.35 0.11 -7.90
N LYS A 146 -14.31 0.54 -7.08
CA LYS A 146 -14.84 1.91 -7.09
C LYS A 146 -14.87 2.52 -5.70
N THR A 147 -14.55 3.81 -5.61
CA THR A 147 -14.68 4.58 -4.37
C THR A 147 -15.90 5.49 -4.44
N TYR A 148 -16.70 5.43 -3.38
CA TYR A 148 -17.93 6.17 -3.22
C TYR A 148 -17.86 7.11 -2.02
N SER A 149 -18.40 8.33 -2.15
CA SER A 149 -18.68 9.18 -1.00
C SER A 149 -20.01 8.78 -0.36
N VAL A 150 -20.02 8.78 0.97
CA VAL A 150 -21.15 8.37 1.79
C VAL A 150 -21.99 9.60 2.21
N PRO A 151 -23.32 9.59 2.03
CA PRO A 151 -24.20 10.63 2.55
C PRO A 151 -24.08 10.77 4.07
N SER A 152 -24.11 12.00 4.60
CA SER A 152 -23.93 12.25 6.04
C SER A 152 -24.90 11.49 6.93
N GLY A 153 -26.11 11.20 6.46
CA GLY A 153 -27.11 10.42 7.20
C GLY A 153 -26.74 8.94 7.41
N ALA A 154 -25.75 8.41 6.69
CA ALA A 154 -25.26 7.03 6.82
C ALA A 154 -23.94 6.94 7.60
N GLN A 155 -23.20 8.04 7.75
CA GLN A 155 -21.92 8.06 8.46
C GLN A 155 -22.12 7.75 9.95
N GLY A 156 -21.21 6.96 10.52
CA GLY A 156 -21.28 6.48 11.91
C GLY A 156 -22.17 5.25 12.13
N GLN A 157 -22.96 4.83 11.13
CA GLN A 157 -23.70 3.54 11.16
C GLN A 157 -22.79 2.39 10.71
N THR A 158 -23.24 1.14 10.75
CA THR A 158 -22.49 0.01 10.15
C THR A 158 -23.11 -0.45 8.83
N ILE A 159 -22.29 -1.02 7.94
CA ILE A 159 -22.73 -1.56 6.65
C ILE A 159 -23.50 -2.86 6.87
N VAL A 160 -24.65 -3.01 6.23
CA VAL A 160 -25.33 -4.29 6.03
C VAL A 160 -24.96 -4.85 4.67
N SER A 161 -25.12 -4.03 3.62
CA SER A 161 -24.80 -4.42 2.26
C SER A 161 -24.44 -3.20 1.40
N VAL A 162 -23.63 -3.44 0.36
CA VAL A 162 -23.36 -2.47 -0.72
C VAL A 162 -23.56 -3.17 -2.05
N VAL A 163 -24.56 -2.75 -2.82
CA VAL A 163 -24.87 -3.31 -4.14
C VAL A 163 -24.89 -2.19 -5.17
N GLY A 164 -23.90 -2.17 -6.06
CA GLY A 164 -23.74 -1.08 -7.01
C GLY A 164 -23.51 0.26 -6.28
N ARG A 165 -24.52 1.13 -6.30
CA ARG A 165 -24.52 2.44 -5.62
C ARG A 165 -25.48 2.50 -4.44
N GLU A 166 -26.07 1.38 -4.04
CA GLU A 166 -26.98 1.32 -2.90
C GLU A 166 -26.23 0.82 -1.68
N LEU A 167 -26.29 1.59 -0.60
CA LEU A 167 -25.77 1.25 0.72
C LEU A 167 -26.95 1.00 1.65
N GLU A 168 -26.99 -0.17 2.26
CA GLU A 168 -27.90 -0.51 3.36
C GLU A 168 -27.13 -0.44 4.67
N THR A 169 -27.69 0.24 5.67
CA THR A 169 -27.05 0.39 6.99
C THR A 169 -27.88 -0.25 8.10
N ASN A 170 -27.18 -0.68 9.16
CA ASN A 170 -27.83 -1.25 10.34
C ASN A 170 -28.23 -0.12 11.29
N ILE A 171 -29.51 0.22 11.29
CA ILE A 171 -30.16 1.09 12.28
C ILE A 171 -31.35 0.29 12.84
N SER A 172 -31.93 0.74 13.95
CA SER A 172 -33.20 0.23 14.50
C SER A 172 -34.35 0.17 13.48
N SER A 173 -34.20 0.82 12.32
CA SER A 173 -34.94 0.60 11.08
C SER A 173 -33.94 0.60 9.91
N PRO A 174 -33.89 -0.45 9.06
CA PRO A 174 -33.04 -0.46 7.87
C PRO A 174 -33.27 0.78 7.02
N ALA A 175 -32.19 1.42 6.59
CA ALA A 175 -32.23 2.59 5.72
C ALA A 175 -31.30 2.37 4.52
N THR A 176 -31.79 2.77 3.34
CA THR A 176 -31.03 2.68 2.10
C THR A 176 -30.58 4.07 1.67
N TYR A 177 -29.31 4.18 1.29
CA TYR A 177 -28.68 5.41 0.86
C TYR A 177 -28.09 5.24 -0.54
N THR A 178 -28.18 6.28 -1.36
CA THR A 178 -27.51 6.31 -2.66
C THR A 178 -26.10 6.89 -2.52
N LEU A 179 -25.12 6.05 -2.82
CA LEU A 179 -23.71 6.40 -2.89
C LEU A 179 -23.41 7.27 -4.13
N LYS A 180 -22.51 8.24 -3.97
CA LYS A 180 -22.00 9.04 -5.09
C LYS A 180 -20.61 8.54 -5.48
N LEU A 181 -20.45 8.15 -6.74
CA LEU A 181 -19.16 7.73 -7.28
C LEU A 181 -18.19 8.91 -7.25
N VAL A 182 -17.04 8.71 -6.62
CA VAL A 182 -15.97 9.71 -6.48
C VAL A 182 -14.79 9.34 -7.36
N SER A 183 -14.48 8.05 -7.45
CA SER A 183 -13.38 7.55 -8.24
C SER A 183 -13.68 6.17 -8.81
N THR A 184 -13.27 5.96 -10.06
CA THR A 184 -13.18 4.65 -10.74
C THR A 184 -11.74 4.25 -10.95
N VAL A 185 -10.78 4.89 -10.28
CA VAL A 185 -9.36 4.56 -10.44
C VAL A 185 -9.17 3.12 -9.97
N ASN A 186 -8.98 2.22 -10.94
CA ASN A 186 -8.52 0.88 -10.68
C ASN A 186 -7.07 1.03 -10.21
N MET A 187 -6.88 1.04 -8.90
CA MET A 187 -5.56 0.96 -8.34
C MET A 187 -5.13 -0.49 -8.37
N THR A 188 -4.56 -0.87 -9.50
CA THR A 188 -3.60 -1.95 -9.54
C THR A 188 -2.53 -1.44 -10.47
N GLU A 189 -1.58 -0.76 -9.86
CA GLU A 189 -0.27 -0.55 -10.47
C GLU A 189 0.08 -1.70 -11.42
N ALA A 190 0.31 -1.39 -12.70
CA ALA A 190 0.66 -2.40 -13.67
C ALA A 190 2.18 -2.57 -13.65
N ASN A 191 2.66 -3.71 -13.17
CA ASN A 191 4.09 -4.01 -13.14
C ASN A 191 4.54 -4.46 -14.54
N VAL A 192 5.51 -3.77 -15.13
CA VAL A 192 6.04 -4.09 -16.46
C VAL A 192 6.64 -5.50 -16.55
N GLU A 193 7.10 -6.07 -15.43
CA GLU A 193 7.64 -7.43 -15.38
C GLU A 193 6.55 -8.49 -15.67
N ASP A 194 5.29 -8.21 -15.32
CA ASP A 194 4.14 -9.09 -15.63
C ASP A 194 3.88 -9.18 -17.14
N PHE A 195 4.41 -8.21 -17.91
CA PHE A 195 4.33 -8.13 -19.36
C PHE A 195 5.64 -8.57 -20.04
N GLY A 196 6.58 -9.12 -19.27
CA GLY A 196 7.84 -9.69 -19.78
C GLY A 196 9.02 -8.74 -19.82
N ALA A 197 8.96 -7.58 -19.16
CA ALA A 197 10.13 -6.72 -19.00
C ALA A 197 11.19 -7.42 -18.13
N LEU A 198 12.45 -7.40 -18.56
CA LEU A 198 13.58 -7.95 -17.81
C LEU A 198 14.78 -6.99 -17.90
N PRO A 199 15.61 -6.86 -16.86
CA PRO A 199 16.80 -6.01 -16.91
C PRO A 199 17.80 -6.41 -17.99
N GLY A 200 18.43 -5.42 -18.64
CA GLY A 200 19.51 -5.65 -19.61
C GLY A 200 19.07 -6.13 -21.00
N ILE A 201 17.76 -6.24 -21.26
CA ILE A 201 17.20 -6.49 -22.60
C ILE A 201 16.25 -5.37 -23.02
N ASP A 202 15.94 -5.31 -24.31
CA ASP A 202 14.95 -4.38 -24.84
C ASP A 202 13.53 -4.75 -24.34
N CYS A 203 12.94 -3.84 -23.58
CA CYS A 203 11.65 -3.98 -22.91
C CYS A 203 10.53 -3.19 -23.61
N THR A 204 10.78 -2.64 -24.80
CA THR A 204 9.82 -1.76 -25.49
C THR A 204 8.44 -2.40 -25.65
N GLU A 205 8.39 -3.67 -26.07
CA GLU A 205 7.13 -4.41 -26.24
C GLU A 205 6.40 -4.65 -24.90
N ALA A 206 7.13 -4.94 -23.83
CA ALA A 206 6.55 -5.18 -22.50
C ALA A 206 5.93 -3.90 -21.91
N PHE A 207 6.62 -2.77 -22.04
CA PHE A 207 6.10 -1.48 -21.62
C PHE A 207 4.88 -1.05 -22.45
N GLN A 208 4.88 -1.31 -23.76
CA GLN A 208 3.69 -1.03 -24.60
C GLN A 208 2.48 -1.87 -24.16
N LYS A 209 2.67 -3.19 -23.94
CA LYS A 209 1.59 -4.06 -23.44
C LYS A 209 1.08 -3.64 -22.07
N CYS A 210 1.98 -3.26 -21.17
CA CYS A 210 1.63 -2.74 -19.85
C CYS A 210 0.80 -1.45 -19.99
N SER A 211 1.19 -0.54 -20.88
CA SER A 211 0.45 0.70 -21.16
C SER A 211 -0.96 0.43 -21.70
N ASP A 212 -1.07 -0.46 -22.69
CA ASP A 212 -2.36 -0.81 -23.29
C ASP A 212 -3.29 -1.41 -22.25
N TYR A 213 -2.77 -2.32 -21.41
CA TYR A 213 -3.49 -2.88 -20.28
C TYR A 213 -3.93 -1.79 -19.29
N MET A 214 -3.06 -0.83 -18.98
CA MET A 214 -3.42 0.27 -18.10
C MET A 214 -4.54 1.15 -18.65
N LEU A 215 -4.49 1.49 -19.93
CA LEU A 215 -5.52 2.28 -20.60
C LEU A 215 -6.87 1.55 -20.63
N GLU A 216 -6.86 0.26 -20.98
CA GLU A 216 -8.06 -0.57 -21.01
C GLU A 216 -8.71 -0.69 -19.62
N ASN A 217 -7.88 -0.79 -18.57
CA ASN A 217 -8.32 -1.01 -17.21
C ASN A 217 -8.35 0.26 -16.35
N ASN A 218 -8.20 1.47 -16.91
CA ASN A 218 -8.14 2.73 -16.15
C ASN A 218 -7.16 2.71 -14.96
N ILE A 219 -5.99 2.11 -15.15
CA ILE A 219 -4.90 2.08 -14.18
C ILE A 219 -4.06 3.35 -14.35
N ALA A 220 -3.83 4.06 -13.25
CA ALA A 220 -3.14 5.36 -13.28
C ALA A 220 -1.61 5.26 -13.15
N THR A 221 -1.09 4.12 -12.68
CA THR A 221 0.32 3.97 -12.32
C THR A 221 0.92 2.76 -13.02
N MET A 222 2.03 2.97 -13.73
CA MET A 222 2.90 1.90 -14.21
C MET A 222 4.02 1.74 -13.19
N TYR A 223 4.31 0.51 -12.78
CA TYR A 223 5.47 0.23 -11.96
C TYR A 223 6.52 -0.49 -12.76
N PHE A 224 7.73 0.00 -12.57
CA PHE A 224 8.95 -0.59 -13.06
C PHE A 224 9.94 -0.39 -11.92
N PRO A 225 10.32 -1.45 -11.20
CA PRO A 225 11.32 -1.33 -10.15
C PRO A 225 12.57 -0.71 -10.76
N ASN A 226 13.29 0.11 -10.01
CA ASN A 226 14.36 0.97 -10.51
C ASN A 226 15.63 0.17 -10.91
N VAL A 227 15.48 -0.71 -11.91
CA VAL A 227 16.48 -1.63 -12.46
C VAL A 227 16.64 -1.32 -13.95
N GLY A 228 17.84 -1.55 -14.48
CA GLY A 228 18.28 -1.15 -15.83
C GLY A 228 17.52 -1.81 -16.98
N TYR A 229 16.23 -1.48 -17.13
CA TYR A 229 15.46 -1.72 -18.33
C TYR A 229 16.05 -0.93 -19.50
N HIS A 230 15.81 -1.34 -20.72
CA HIS A 230 16.20 -0.60 -21.90
C HIS A 230 14.98 -0.50 -22.80
N VAL A 231 14.64 0.68 -23.27
CA VAL A 231 13.63 0.87 -24.33
C VAL A 231 14.33 1.42 -25.56
N SER A 232 14.20 0.71 -26.68
CA SER A 232 14.85 1.07 -27.94
C SER A 232 14.12 2.20 -28.69
N ASP A 233 12.83 2.36 -28.41
CA ASP A 233 11.98 3.43 -28.94
C ASP A 233 11.31 4.20 -27.80
N SER A 234 10.99 5.48 -28.05
CA SER A 234 10.21 6.28 -27.11
C SER A 234 8.79 5.71 -26.97
N ILE A 235 8.33 5.53 -25.74
CA ILE A 235 7.00 5.02 -25.44
C ILE A 235 6.16 6.16 -24.87
N HIS A 236 4.96 6.36 -25.43
CA HIS A 236 4.06 7.44 -25.05
C HIS A 236 2.89 6.91 -24.22
N PHE A 237 2.74 7.42 -23.00
CA PHE A 237 1.73 7.05 -21.99
C PHE A 237 0.81 8.25 -21.72
N GLY A 238 -0.11 8.55 -22.63
CA GLY A 238 -1.02 9.69 -22.46
C GLY A 238 -0.27 11.01 -22.27
N VAL A 239 -0.19 11.51 -21.03
CA VAL A 239 0.48 12.78 -20.64
C VAL A 239 1.97 12.62 -20.26
N TRP A 240 2.53 11.42 -20.34
CA TRP A 240 3.95 11.14 -20.03
C TRP A 240 4.58 10.33 -21.16
N SER A 241 5.90 10.39 -21.32
CA SER A 241 6.65 9.52 -22.23
C SER A 241 7.94 9.03 -21.57
N ILE A 242 8.37 7.82 -21.90
CA ILE A 242 9.69 7.31 -21.52
C ILE A 242 10.57 7.39 -22.75
N ASP A 243 11.69 8.10 -22.66
CA ASP A 243 12.68 8.18 -23.74
C ASP A 243 13.63 6.98 -23.72
N THR A 244 14.47 6.85 -24.74
CA THR A 244 15.46 5.76 -24.89
C THR A 244 16.55 5.74 -23.81
N ASN A 245 16.59 6.72 -22.93
CA ASN A 245 17.48 6.76 -21.76
C ASN A 245 16.73 6.45 -20.45
N ASN A 246 15.49 5.95 -20.54
CA ASN A 246 14.56 5.75 -19.44
C ASN A 246 14.22 7.03 -18.66
N ASN A 247 14.36 8.21 -19.26
CA ASN A 247 13.87 9.42 -18.62
C ASN A 247 12.35 9.45 -18.74
N VAL A 248 11.68 9.61 -17.60
CA VAL A 248 10.26 9.94 -17.57
C VAL A 248 10.11 11.42 -17.92
N LEU A 249 9.57 11.69 -19.11
CA LEU A 249 9.28 13.02 -19.61
C LEU A 249 7.77 13.28 -19.43
N GLY A 250 7.41 14.19 -18.52
CA GLY A 250 6.04 14.71 -18.45
C GLY A 250 5.82 15.82 -19.50
N TRP A 251 4.63 15.85 -20.10
CA TRP A 251 4.18 16.97 -20.94
C TRP A 251 3.60 18.12 -20.11
#